data_AF-A0A210QCX6-F1
#
_entry.id   AF-A0A210QCX6-F1
#
_cell.length_a   1.000
_cell.length_b   1.000
_cell.length_c   1.000
_cell.angle_alpha   90.00
_cell.angle_beta   90.00
_cell.angle_gamma   90.00
#
_symmetry.space_group_name_H-M   'P 1'
#
loop_
_entity.id
_entity.type
_entity.pdbx_description
1 polymer ?
#
loop_
_entity_poly.entity_id
_entity_poly.type
_entity_poly.pdbx_seq_one_letter_code
_entity_poly.pdbx_strand_id
1 'polypeptide(L)'
;MDFESVWHAMTPYSNFVFDPSTPSTSKIYCEFQSQQQTVERKVSLQVSAEHVAPVNKLSHKGDPRQELDRKLIILLDPKTNSDAGDFRDLASHMDLGGAHVTYLENQPNPTEQLLKQWKDDKKSLHELKKVLSDIHRPDAVEEVELFINKYLTDS
;
A
#
# COMPACT_ATOMS: atom_id res chain seq x y z
N MET A 1 15.27 19.36 17.72
CA MET A 1 15.47 17.93 18.05
C MET A 1 16.87 17.78 18.61
N ASP A 2 17.05 17.00 19.66
CA ASP A 2 18.38 16.67 20.19
C ASP A 2 19.07 15.58 19.34
N PHE A 3 20.40 15.48 19.49
CA PHE A 3 21.23 14.56 18.70
C PHE A 3 20.86 13.09 18.94
N GLU A 4 20.69 12.70 20.20
CA GLU A 4 20.40 11.32 20.59
C GLU A 4 19.07 10.85 19.97
N SER A 5 18.05 11.70 19.95
CA SER A 5 16.75 11.41 19.32
C SER A 5 16.86 11.29 17.81
N VAL A 6 17.72 12.07 17.15
CA VAL A 6 17.92 11.94 15.69
C VAL A 6 18.73 10.70 15.36
N TRP A 7 19.73 10.36 16.17
CA TRP A 7 20.65 9.26 15.94
C TRP A 7 20.06 7.89 16.31
N HIS A 8 19.24 7.82 17.36
CA HIS A 8 18.69 6.57 17.90
C HIS A 8 17.21 6.33 17.60
N ALA A 9 16.44 7.33 17.18
CA ALA A 9 15.05 7.09 16.77
C ALA A 9 15.00 6.46 15.36
N MET A 10 14.10 5.49 15.17
CA MET A 10 13.85 4.92 13.83
C MET A 10 13.19 5.94 12.88
N THR A 11 12.48 6.95 13.41
CA THR A 11 11.79 8.01 12.63
C THR A 11 11.55 9.28 13.46
N PRO A 12 12.55 10.15 13.69
CA PRO A 12 12.33 11.42 14.37
C PRO A 12 11.47 12.37 13.50
N TYR A 13 10.40 12.94 14.06
CA TYR A 13 9.57 13.94 13.38
C TYR A 13 9.25 15.13 14.30
N SER A 14 8.92 16.27 13.69
CA SER A 14 8.47 17.47 14.38
C SER A 14 7.19 17.97 13.72
N ASN A 15 6.18 18.26 14.54
CA ASN A 15 4.91 18.79 14.08
C ASN A 15 4.89 20.30 14.22
N PHE A 16 4.57 21.00 13.12
CA PHE A 16 4.33 22.43 13.11
C PHE A 16 2.84 22.65 12.91
N VAL A 17 2.19 23.26 13.89
CA VAL A 17 0.75 23.56 13.83
C VAL A 17 0.59 25.04 13.52
N PHE A 18 -0.14 25.35 12.45
CA PHE A 18 -0.50 26.70 12.07
C PHE A 18 -1.97 26.94 12.40
N ASP A 19 -2.25 27.96 13.21
CA ASP A 19 -3.60 28.41 13.51
C ASP A 19 -3.91 29.66 12.66
N PRO A 20 -4.79 29.56 11.64
CA PRO A 20 -5.11 30.70 10.79
C PRO A 20 -5.90 31.74 11.59
N SER A 21 -5.37 32.95 11.69
CA SER A 21 -6.06 34.09 12.32
C SER A 21 -7.38 34.49 11.62
N THR A 22 -7.59 34.02 10.38
CA THR A 22 -8.80 34.26 9.59
C THR A 22 -9.30 32.96 8.93
N PRO A 23 -10.61 32.64 9.05
CA PRO A 23 -11.20 31.42 8.49
C PRO A 23 -11.28 31.40 6.95
N SER A 24 -10.84 32.46 6.28
CA SER A 24 -10.79 32.57 4.82
C SER A 24 -9.44 32.19 4.21
N THR A 25 -8.48 31.71 5.02
CA THR A 25 -7.15 31.32 4.54
C THR A 25 -7.26 30.07 3.65
N SER A 26 -7.25 30.28 2.33
CA SER A 26 -7.41 29.20 1.35
C SER A 26 -6.11 28.49 0.98
N LYS A 27 -4.96 29.14 1.18
CA LYS A 27 -3.63 28.59 0.90
C LYS A 27 -2.62 29.02 1.95
N ILE A 28 -1.75 28.09 2.33
CA ILE A 28 -0.61 28.31 3.21
C ILE A 28 0.65 28.06 2.39
N TYR A 29 1.58 29.01 2.43
CA TYR A 29 2.92 28.87 1.87
C TYR A 29 3.91 28.89 3.02
N CYS A 30 4.73 27.85 3.13
CA CYS A 30 5.76 27.77 4.16
C CYS A 30 7.08 27.28 3.57
N GLU A 31 8.18 27.79 4.13
CA GLU A 31 9.52 27.29 3.87
C GLU A 31 10.01 26.60 5.15
N PHE A 32 10.33 25.32 5.05
CA PHE A 32 10.98 24.56 6.12
C PHE A 32 12.47 24.54 5.87
N GLN A 33 13.23 24.91 6.89
CA GLN A 33 14.68 24.85 6.86
C GLN A 33 15.16 23.90 7.96
N SER A 34 15.93 22.89 7.57
CA SER A 34 16.57 21.95 8.49
C SER A 34 18.07 22.04 8.36
N GLN A 35 18.76 22.12 9.50
CA GLN A 35 20.21 22.18 9.59
C GLN A 35 20.69 21.54 10.90
N GLN A 36 21.85 20.88 10.84
CA GLN A 36 22.60 20.50 12.02
C GLN A 36 23.55 21.65 12.36
N GLN A 37 23.52 22.15 13.61
CA GLN A 37 24.24 23.38 13.99
C GLN A 37 25.75 23.37 13.69
N THR A 38 26.38 22.19 13.63
CA THR A 38 27.82 22.02 13.40
C THR A 38 28.18 21.72 11.94
N VAL A 39 27.20 21.65 11.03
CA VAL A 39 27.41 21.27 9.62
C VAL A 39 26.82 22.37 8.73
N GLU A 40 27.60 22.87 7.76
CA GLU A 40 27.16 23.94 6.84
C GLU A 40 26.05 23.51 5.86
N ARG A 41 25.66 22.24 5.86
CA ARG A 41 24.66 21.72 4.92
C ARG A 41 23.25 22.02 5.41
N LYS A 42 22.63 23.00 4.76
CA LYS A 42 21.23 23.38 4.93
C LYS A 42 20.35 22.70 3.89
N VAL A 43 19.20 22.20 4.32
CA VAL A 43 18.14 21.72 3.41
C VAL A 43 16.93 22.63 3.58
N SER A 44 16.46 23.21 2.46
CA SER A 44 15.24 24.02 2.39
C SER A 44 14.18 23.27 1.60
N LEU A 45 12.95 23.23 2.11
CA LEU A 45 11.77 22.68 1.44
C LEU A 45 10.68 23.74 1.40
N GLN A 46 10.18 24.07 0.22
CA GLN A 46 9.01 24.93 0.06
C GLN A 46 7.76 24.07 -0.06
N VAL A 47 6.75 24.36 0.75
CA VAL A 47 5.48 23.63 0.78
C VAL A 47 4.34 24.62 0.58
N SER A 48 3.44 24.31 -0.35
CA SER A 48 2.16 24.98 -0.47
C SER A 48 1.04 24.00 -0.14
N ALA A 49 0.21 24.34 0.83
CA ALA A 49 -0.96 23.55 1.22
C ALA A 49 -2.22 24.36 0.93
N GLU A 50 -3.18 23.77 0.21
CA GLU A 50 -4.48 24.37 -0.04
C GLU A 50 -5.48 23.77 0.95
N HIS A 51 -6.35 24.62 1.53
CA HIS A 51 -7.40 24.16 2.42
C HIS A 51 -8.49 23.46 1.60
N VAL A 52 -8.36 22.14 1.44
CA VAL A 52 -9.40 21.31 0.83
C VAL A 52 -10.49 21.08 1.88
N ALA A 53 -11.70 21.60 1.63
CA ALA A 53 -12.85 21.30 2.47
C ALA A 53 -12.97 19.76 2.67
N PRO A 54 -13.35 19.28 3.87
CA PRO A 54 -13.49 17.86 4.11
C PRO A 54 -14.58 17.32 3.17
N VAL A 55 -14.15 16.67 2.09
CA VAL A 55 -15.06 15.94 1.24
C VAL A 55 -15.41 14.69 2.03
N ASN A 56 -16.57 14.70 2.69
CA ASN A 56 -17.23 13.49 3.17
C ASN A 56 -17.49 12.58 1.96
N LYS A 57 -16.48 11.84 1.52
CA LYS A 57 -16.61 10.83 0.47
C LYS A 57 -17.04 9.52 1.11
N LEU A 58 -18.32 9.41 1.46
CA LEU A 58 -19.02 8.15 1.29
C LEU A 58 -19.32 8.00 -0.20
N SER A 59 -18.28 7.78 -1.00
CA SER A 59 -18.41 7.45 -2.41
C SER A 59 -18.43 5.93 -2.53
N HIS A 60 -19.63 5.35 -2.64
CA HIS A 60 -19.84 3.93 -2.94
C HIS A 60 -19.48 3.54 -4.39
N LYS A 61 -18.48 4.19 -4.98
CA LYS A 61 -17.66 3.57 -6.03
C LYS A 61 -16.36 3.17 -5.34
N GLY A 62 -16.30 1.92 -4.89
CA GLY A 62 -15.10 1.36 -4.28
C GLY A 62 -13.92 1.56 -5.22
N ASP A 63 -12.74 1.81 -4.66
CA ASP A 63 -11.50 1.81 -5.40
C ASP A 63 -11.43 0.50 -6.22
N PRO A 64 -11.31 0.56 -7.55
CA PRO A 64 -11.33 -0.64 -8.39
C PRO A 64 -10.21 -1.61 -8.02
N ARG A 65 -9.10 -1.11 -7.44
CA ARG A 65 -8.04 -1.98 -6.93
C ARG A 65 -8.47 -2.73 -5.67
N GLN A 66 -9.24 -2.11 -4.79
CA GLN A 66 -9.81 -2.79 -3.62
C GLN A 66 -10.85 -3.83 -4.03
N GLU A 67 -11.59 -3.59 -5.11
CA GLU A 67 -12.52 -4.58 -5.65
C GLU A 67 -11.80 -5.82 -6.17
N LEU A 68 -10.72 -5.65 -6.94
CA LEU A 68 -9.86 -6.76 -7.36
C LEU A 68 -9.31 -7.55 -6.17
N ASP A 69 -8.76 -6.85 -5.17
CA ASP A 69 -8.21 -7.50 -3.97
C ASP A 69 -9.28 -8.35 -3.25
N ARG A 70 -10.51 -7.83 -3.09
CA ARG A 70 -11.63 -8.57 -2.48
C ARG A 70 -11.98 -9.83 -3.25
N LYS A 71 -11.99 -9.77 -4.58
CA LYS A 71 -12.25 -10.95 -5.42
C LYS A 71 -11.16 -12.00 -5.22
N LEU A 72 -9.90 -11.59 -5.25
CA LEU A 72 -8.78 -12.49 -5.02
C LEU A 72 -8.82 -13.14 -3.63
N ILE A 73 -9.20 -12.40 -2.58
CA ILE A 73 -9.43 -12.93 -1.23
C ILE A 73 -10.49 -14.04 -1.25
N ILE A 74 -11.65 -13.79 -1.85
CA ILE A 74 -12.75 -14.78 -1.94
C ILE A 74 -12.29 -16.05 -2.65
N LEU A 75 -11.45 -15.92 -3.67
CA LEU A 75 -10.96 -17.04 -4.45
C LEU A 75 -9.87 -17.82 -3.69
N LEU A 76 -8.89 -17.15 -3.08
CA LEU A 76 -7.66 -17.78 -2.60
C LEU A 76 -7.65 -18.14 -1.10
N ASP A 77 -8.50 -17.51 -0.28
CA ASP A 77 -8.57 -17.81 1.16
C ASP A 77 -9.20 -19.18 1.50
N PRO A 78 -10.27 -19.64 0.81
CA PRO A 78 -10.83 -20.96 1.07
C PRO A 78 -9.79 -22.05 0.79
N LYS A 79 -9.59 -22.96 1.74
CA LYS A 79 -8.78 -24.16 1.51
C LYS A 79 -9.45 -24.99 0.43
N THR A 80 -8.81 -25.10 -0.72
CA THR A 80 -9.29 -25.91 -1.84
C THR A 80 -8.87 -27.36 -1.64
N ASN A 81 -9.80 -28.29 -1.80
CA ASN A 81 -9.50 -29.73 -1.90
C ASN A 81 -9.31 -30.17 -3.37
N SER A 82 -9.22 -29.20 -4.29
CA SER A 82 -9.02 -29.40 -5.74
C SER A 82 -7.57 -29.18 -6.12
N ASP A 83 -7.21 -29.50 -7.35
CA ASP A 83 -5.88 -29.23 -7.95
C ASP A 83 -5.54 -27.74 -8.09
N ALA A 84 -6.43 -26.85 -7.63
CA ALA A 84 -6.33 -25.42 -7.74
C ALA A 84 -5.70 -24.86 -6.46
N GLY A 85 -4.56 -24.18 -6.56
CA GLY A 85 -3.80 -23.70 -5.41
C GLY A 85 -4.49 -22.58 -4.64
N ASP A 86 -4.07 -22.41 -3.39
CA ASP A 86 -4.63 -21.41 -2.48
C ASP A 86 -3.58 -20.36 -2.07
N PHE A 87 -3.88 -19.55 -1.06
CA PHE A 87 -2.95 -18.53 -0.58
C PHE A 87 -1.59 -19.10 -0.12
N ARG A 88 -1.50 -20.38 0.26
CA ARG A 88 -0.24 -21.05 0.65
C ARG A 88 0.70 -21.21 -0.53
N ASP A 89 0.14 -21.57 -1.69
CA ASP A 89 0.91 -21.70 -2.92
C ASP A 89 1.40 -20.32 -3.39
N LEU A 90 0.53 -19.30 -3.29
CA LEU A 90 0.91 -17.91 -3.53
C LEU A 90 2.04 -17.46 -2.59
N ALA A 91 1.94 -17.77 -1.29
CA ALA A 91 2.97 -17.44 -0.31
C ALA A 91 4.30 -18.17 -0.61
N SER A 92 4.24 -19.42 -1.08
CA SER A 92 5.42 -20.19 -1.48
C SER A 92 6.13 -19.55 -2.67
N HIS A 93 5.38 -19.03 -3.65
CA HIS A 93 5.93 -18.25 -4.77
C HIS A 93 6.48 -16.87 -4.37
N MET A 94 6.17 -16.39 -3.16
CA MET A 94 6.77 -15.20 -2.56
C MET A 94 8.00 -15.50 -1.71
N ASP A 95 8.50 -16.75 -1.73
CA ASP A 95 9.61 -17.24 -0.91
C ASP A 95 9.34 -17.10 0.61
N LEU A 96 8.06 -17.10 1.00
CA LEU A 96 7.67 -17.03 2.41
C LEU A 96 7.83 -18.41 3.05
N GLY A 97 8.70 -18.49 4.05
CA GLY A 97 8.97 -19.75 4.76
C GLY A 97 7.75 -20.30 5.50
N GLY A 98 7.77 -21.60 5.81
CA GLY A 98 6.63 -22.31 6.42
C GLY A 98 6.10 -21.69 7.71
N ALA A 99 6.97 -21.13 8.56
CA ALA A 99 6.53 -20.44 9.79
C ALA A 99 5.66 -19.20 9.50
N HIS A 100 5.95 -18.49 8.41
CA HIS A 100 5.16 -17.34 7.98
C HIS A 100 3.82 -17.77 7.37
N VAL A 101 3.82 -18.86 6.61
CA VAL A 101 2.57 -19.46 6.09
C VAL A 101 1.67 -19.89 7.26
N THR A 102 2.20 -20.56 8.28
CA THR A 102 1.45 -20.92 9.50
C THR A 102 0.92 -19.70 10.25
N TYR A 103 1.67 -18.60 10.28
CA TYR A 103 1.16 -17.35 10.83
C TYR A 103 -0.05 -16.83 10.04
N LEU A 104 0.03 -16.81 8.70
CA LEU A 104 -1.04 -16.37 7.81
C LEU A 104 -2.30 -17.25 7.93
N GLU A 105 -2.15 -18.55 8.15
CA GLU A 105 -3.29 -19.47 8.37
C GLU A 105 -4.19 -19.09 9.55
N ASN A 106 -3.64 -18.38 10.53
CA ASN A 106 -4.37 -17.92 11.72
C ASN A 106 -4.96 -16.51 11.54
N GLN A 107 -4.76 -15.88 10.39
CA GLN A 107 -5.28 -14.55 10.09
C GLN A 107 -6.65 -14.63 9.42
N PRO A 108 -7.51 -13.61 9.60
CA PRO A 108 -8.83 -13.61 9.00
C PRO A 108 -8.81 -13.52 7.46
N ASN A 109 -7.86 -12.78 6.88
CA ASN A 109 -7.70 -12.60 5.43
C ASN A 109 -6.22 -12.79 5.03
N PRO A 110 -5.71 -14.03 4.92
CA PRO A 110 -4.31 -14.27 4.57
C PRO A 110 -3.92 -13.70 3.20
N THR A 111 -4.79 -13.81 2.19
CA THR A 111 -4.53 -13.27 0.85
C THR A 111 -4.39 -11.75 0.86
N GLU A 112 -5.16 -11.03 1.70
CA GLU A 112 -5.05 -9.58 1.81
C GLU A 112 -3.64 -9.14 2.24
N GLN A 113 -3.03 -9.88 3.18
CA GLN A 113 -1.67 -9.59 3.64
C GLN A 113 -0.64 -9.86 2.54
N LEU A 114 -0.80 -10.96 1.80
CA LEU A 114 0.07 -11.29 0.67
C LEU A 114 -0.02 -10.23 -0.44
N LEU A 115 -1.23 -9.80 -0.79
CA LEU A 115 -1.44 -8.74 -1.79
C LEU A 115 -0.89 -7.39 -1.35
N LYS A 116 -0.98 -7.08 -0.05
CA LYS A 116 -0.35 -5.89 0.51
C LYS A 116 1.17 -5.95 0.39
N GLN A 117 1.77 -7.06 0.82
CA GLN A 117 3.22 -7.24 0.70
C GLN A 117 3.69 -7.22 -0.76
N TRP A 118 2.90 -7.78 -1.68
CA TRP A 118 3.16 -7.71 -3.13
C TRP A 118 3.25 -6.27 -3.65
N LYS A 119 2.37 -5.39 -3.16
CA LYS A 119 2.39 -3.95 -3.49
C LYS A 119 3.58 -3.24 -2.86
N ASP A 120 3.89 -3.56 -1.60
CA ASP A 120 5.02 -2.99 -0.88
C ASP A 120 6.36 -3.36 -1.55
N ASP A 121 6.46 -4.58 -2.08
CA ASP A 121 7.57 -5.08 -2.90
C ASP A 121 7.59 -4.49 -4.33
N LYS A 122 6.61 -3.65 -4.67
CA LYS A 122 6.42 -3.04 -6.01
C LYS A 122 6.35 -4.05 -7.15
N LYS A 123 5.90 -5.27 -6.87
CA LYS A 123 5.68 -6.31 -7.89
C LYS A 123 4.45 -5.97 -8.74
N SER A 124 4.51 -6.28 -10.03
CA SER A 124 3.49 -5.93 -11.00
C SER A 124 2.28 -6.87 -10.96
N LEU A 125 1.15 -6.41 -11.54
CA LEU A 125 -0.03 -7.25 -11.73
C LEU A 125 0.18 -8.33 -12.81
N HIS A 126 1.08 -8.11 -13.77
CA HIS A 126 1.46 -9.13 -14.75
C HIS A 126 2.21 -10.30 -14.09
N GLU A 127 3.09 -10.01 -13.14
CA GLU A 127 3.76 -11.05 -12.34
C GLU A 127 2.76 -11.80 -11.47
N LEU A 128 1.82 -11.07 -10.83
CA LEU A 128 0.75 -11.71 -10.05
C LEU A 128 -0.08 -12.66 -10.93
N LYS A 129 -0.49 -12.21 -12.12
CA LYS A 129 -1.22 -13.05 -13.09
C LYS A 129 -0.44 -14.33 -13.43
N LYS A 130 0.86 -14.22 -13.65
CA LYS A 130 1.71 -15.38 -13.95
C LYS A 130 1.71 -16.38 -12.79
N VAL A 131 1.91 -15.91 -11.56
CA VAL A 131 1.90 -16.79 -10.38
C VAL A 131 0.52 -17.43 -10.19
N LEU A 132 -0.57 -16.69 -10.37
CA LEU A 132 -1.94 -17.24 -10.31
C LEU A 132 -2.17 -18.34 -11.36
N SER A 133 -1.56 -18.21 -12.54
CA SER A 133 -1.57 -19.27 -13.55
C SER A 133 -0.75 -20.49 -13.14
N ASP A 134 0.42 -20.28 -12.54
CA ASP A 134 1.31 -21.37 -12.09
C ASP A 134 0.67 -22.20 -10.97
N ILE A 135 -0.15 -21.58 -10.12
CA ILE A 135 -0.93 -22.27 -9.07
C ILE A 135 -2.29 -22.80 -9.57
N HIS A 136 -2.51 -22.86 -10.88
CA HIS A 136 -3.73 -23.39 -11.51
C HIS A 136 -5.03 -22.70 -11.07
N ARG A 137 -5.02 -21.36 -10.96
CA ARG A 137 -6.19 -20.53 -10.62
C ARG A 137 -6.68 -19.67 -11.80
N PRO A 138 -7.29 -20.29 -12.83
CA PRO A 138 -7.76 -19.56 -14.01
C PRO A 138 -8.86 -18.54 -13.69
N ASP A 139 -9.67 -18.81 -12.66
CA ASP A 139 -10.67 -17.90 -12.09
C ASP A 139 -10.05 -16.60 -11.58
N ALA A 140 -8.94 -16.70 -10.83
CA ALA A 140 -8.22 -15.53 -10.33
C ALA A 140 -7.44 -14.80 -11.43
N VAL A 141 -6.90 -15.55 -12.40
CA VAL A 141 -6.22 -15.00 -13.58
C VAL A 141 -7.16 -14.13 -14.41
N GLU A 142 -8.40 -14.58 -14.64
CA GLU A 142 -9.41 -13.84 -15.40
C GLU A 142 -9.72 -12.49 -14.75
N GLU A 143 -9.88 -12.46 -13.42
CA GLU A 143 -10.16 -11.21 -12.68
C GLU A 143 -9.01 -10.19 -12.78
N VAL A 144 -7.76 -10.66 -12.69
CA VAL A 144 -6.57 -9.80 -12.86
C VAL A 144 -6.47 -9.30 -14.30
N GLU A 145 -6.75 -10.15 -15.28
CA GLU A 145 -6.71 -9.79 -16.70
C GLU A 145 -7.80 -8.77 -17.07
N LEU A 146 -9.02 -8.95 -16.58
CA LEU A 146 -10.10 -7.96 -16.72
C LEU A 146 -9.70 -6.61 -16.12
N PHE A 147 -9.03 -6.61 -14.96
CA PHE A 147 -8.54 -5.38 -14.35
C PHE A 147 -7.46 -4.71 -15.20
N ILE A 148 -6.46 -5.46 -15.67
CA ILE A 148 -5.38 -4.93 -16.51
C ILE A 148 -5.96 -4.31 -17.79
N ASN A 149 -6.84 -5.04 -18.49
CA ASN A 149 -7.42 -4.58 -19.76
C ASN A 149 -8.33 -3.35 -19.59
N LYS A 150 -8.90 -3.15 -18.40
CA LYS A 150 -9.82 -2.06 -18.14
C LYS A 150 -9.13 -0.79 -17.63
N TYR A 151 -8.00 -0.92 -16.94
CA TYR A 151 -7.38 0.20 -16.21
C TYR A 151 -5.90 0.45 -16.51
N LEU A 152 -5.20 -0.47 -17.20
CA LEU A 152 -3.77 -0.37 -17.45
C LEU A 152 -3.39 -0.34 -18.95
N THR A 153 -4.31 -0.67 -19.85
CA THR A 153 -4.06 -0.69 -21.31
C THR A 153 -4.43 0.61 -22.04
N ASP A 154 -4.75 1.70 -21.33
CA ASP A 154 -4.85 3.05 -21.92
C ASP A 154 -3.56 3.86 -21.66
N SER A 155 -2.43 3.44 -22.25
CA SER A 155 -1.19 4.22 -22.32
C SER A 155 -0.49 4.04 -23.66
#